data_AF-A0A480UI08-F1
#
_entry.id   AF-A0A480UI08-F1
#
_cell.length_a   1.000
_cell.length_b   1.000
_cell.length_c   1.000
_cell.angle_alpha   90.00
_cell.angle_beta   90.00
_cell.angle_gamma   90.00
#
_symmetry.space_group_name_H-M   'P 1'
#
loop_
_entity.id
_entity.type
_entity.pdbx_description
1 polymer ?
#
loop_
_entity_poly.entity_id
_entity_poly.type
_entity_poly.pdbx_seq_one_letter_code
_entity_poly.pdbx_strand_id
1 'polypeptide(L)'
;MDEQALLGLNPNADSDFRQRALAYFEQLKISPDAWQVCAEALAQRTYSDDHIKFFCFQVLEHQVKYKYSELTTIQQQLIRETLISWLQAQMLNPQAEKTFIRNKAAQVFALLFVTEYLTKWPKFFFDILSVVDLNPRGVDLYLRILMAIDSELVDRDVVHTSEEARRNTLIKDTMREQCIPNLVESWYQILQNYQYTNSEVTCQCLEVVGAYVSWIDLSLIANDRFINMLLGHMSIEVLREEACDCLFEIVNKGMDPVDKMKLVESLCQVLQSAGFFSIDQEEDVDFLARFSKLVNGMGQSLIVSWTKLIKNGDIKNAQEALQAIETKVALMLQLLIHEDDDISSNIIGFCYDYLHILKQLTVLSDQQKANVEAIMLAVMKKLTYDEEYNFENEGEDEAMFVEYRKQLKLLLDRLAQVSPELLLASVRRVFSSTLQNWQTTRFMEVEVAIRLLYMLAEALPVSHGAHFSGDVSKASALQDMMRTVSILQIIYLEPNFLFLFKLMRVP
;
A
#
# COMPACT_ATOMS: atom_id res chain seq x y z
N MET A 1 7.07 -2.37 43.51
CA MET A 1 5.70 -2.33 42.96
C MET A 1 4.80 -3.22 43.81
N ASP A 2 3.47 -3.05 43.74
CA ASP A 2 2.52 -3.96 44.41
C ASP A 2 2.50 -5.31 43.66
N GLU A 3 3.24 -6.29 44.18
CA GLU A 3 3.38 -7.61 43.56
C GLU A 3 2.06 -8.38 43.47
N GLN A 4 1.09 -8.12 44.38
CA GLN A 4 -0.21 -8.77 44.32
C GLN A 4 -1.08 -8.21 43.21
N ALA A 5 -0.99 -6.90 42.93
CA ALA A 5 -1.67 -6.29 41.80
C ALA A 5 -1.09 -6.78 40.47
N LEU A 6 0.23 -7.00 40.39
CA LEU A 6 0.91 -7.47 39.18
C LEU A 6 0.53 -8.90 38.77
N LEU A 7 0.05 -9.75 39.70
CA LEU A 7 -0.47 -11.08 39.37
C LEU A 7 -1.65 -11.04 38.38
N GLY A 8 -2.40 -9.93 38.35
CA GLY A 8 -3.50 -9.73 37.42
C GLY A 8 -3.09 -9.50 35.96
N LEU A 9 -1.79 -9.30 35.69
CA LEU A 9 -1.26 -9.16 34.33
C LEU A 9 -1.05 -10.51 33.64
N ASN A 10 -1.15 -11.63 34.38
CA ASN A 10 -1.08 -12.96 33.80
C ASN A 10 -2.35 -13.26 32.96
N PRO A 11 -2.23 -13.77 31.72
CA PRO A 11 -3.39 -14.13 30.88
C PRO A 11 -4.35 -15.13 31.52
N ASN A 12 -3.86 -15.93 32.47
CA ASN A 12 -4.65 -16.92 33.21
C ASN A 12 -5.16 -16.40 34.57
N ALA A 13 -4.94 -15.13 34.89
CA ALA A 13 -5.42 -14.55 36.14
C ALA A 13 -6.95 -14.44 36.16
N ASP A 14 -7.55 -14.68 37.34
CA ASP A 14 -8.99 -14.50 37.56
C ASP A 14 -9.41 -13.04 37.35
N SER A 15 -10.70 -12.84 37.06
CA SER A 15 -11.29 -11.52 36.79
C SER A 15 -10.97 -10.48 37.88
N ASP A 16 -11.00 -10.89 39.15
CA ASP A 16 -10.73 -10.01 40.29
C ASP A 16 -9.27 -9.50 40.30
N PHE A 17 -8.31 -10.36 39.95
CA PHE A 17 -6.91 -9.97 39.85
C PHE A 17 -6.68 -9.03 38.66
N ARG A 18 -7.32 -9.28 37.52
CA ARG A 18 -7.24 -8.36 36.36
C ARG A 18 -7.79 -6.98 36.70
N GLN A 19 -8.92 -6.92 37.40
CA GLN A 19 -9.52 -5.65 37.81
C GLN A 19 -8.61 -4.90 38.79
N ARG A 20 -7.93 -5.61 39.69
CA ARG A 20 -6.91 -5.02 40.58
C ARG A 20 -5.70 -4.49 39.80
N ALA A 21 -5.19 -5.21 38.79
CA ALA A 21 -4.09 -4.73 37.95
C ALA A 21 -4.46 -3.46 37.17
N LEU A 22 -5.68 -3.40 36.62
CA LEU A 22 -6.20 -2.19 35.94
C LEU A 22 -6.36 -1.02 36.90
N ALA A 23 -6.94 -1.25 38.08
CA ALA A 23 -7.06 -0.22 39.11
C ALA A 23 -5.69 0.29 39.56
N TYR A 24 -4.71 -0.61 39.68
CA TYR A 24 -3.33 -0.25 39.99
C TYR A 24 -2.71 0.60 38.88
N PHE A 25 -2.94 0.29 37.60
CA PHE A 25 -2.48 1.11 36.48
C PHE A 25 -3.01 2.55 36.57
N GLU A 26 -4.32 2.71 36.77
CA GLU A 26 -4.95 4.03 36.89
C GLU A 26 -4.41 4.80 38.10
N GLN A 27 -4.11 4.12 39.21
CA GLN A 27 -3.44 4.75 40.36
C GLN A 27 -2.02 5.22 40.02
N LEU A 28 -1.25 4.41 39.30
CA LEU A 28 0.11 4.79 38.90
C LEU A 28 0.12 5.96 37.93
N LYS A 29 -0.85 6.07 37.03
CA LYS A 29 -0.99 7.25 36.15
C LYS A 29 -1.15 8.55 36.93
N ILE A 30 -1.84 8.50 38.08
CA ILE A 30 -2.10 9.68 38.92
C ILE A 30 -0.88 9.99 39.79
N SER A 31 -0.17 8.97 40.29
CA SER A 31 0.96 9.11 41.19
C SER A 31 2.18 9.79 40.54
N PRO A 32 2.78 10.83 41.18
CA PRO A 32 3.88 11.60 40.60
C PRO A 32 5.20 10.82 40.47
N ASP A 33 5.44 9.85 41.36
CA ASP A 33 6.71 9.12 41.45
C ASP A 33 6.62 7.67 40.95
N ALA A 34 5.44 7.22 40.54
CA ALA A 34 5.18 5.84 40.10
C ALA A 34 6.08 5.42 38.91
N TRP A 35 6.37 6.35 38.01
CA TRP A 35 7.21 6.09 36.85
C TRP A 35 8.66 5.78 37.24
N GLN A 36 9.17 6.32 38.37
CA GLN A 36 10.55 6.08 38.83
C GLN A 36 10.74 4.62 39.23
N VAL A 37 9.74 4.04 39.89
CA VAL A 37 9.76 2.61 40.26
C VAL A 37 9.77 1.73 39.02
N CYS A 38 9.01 2.09 37.99
CA CYS A 38 8.99 1.38 36.71
C CYS A 38 10.32 1.55 35.95
N ALA A 39 10.91 2.76 36.00
CA ALA A 39 12.19 3.05 35.39
C ALA A 39 13.32 2.21 36.03
N GLU A 40 13.37 2.19 37.35
CA GLU A 40 14.36 1.41 38.10
C GLU A 40 14.19 -0.09 37.83
N ALA A 41 12.95 -0.59 37.80
CA ALA A 41 12.65 -1.99 37.50
C ALA A 41 13.15 -2.41 36.10
N LEU A 42 13.00 -1.53 35.11
CA LEU A 42 13.51 -1.77 33.75
C LEU A 42 15.04 -1.71 33.67
N ALA A 43 15.66 -0.72 34.33
CA ALA A 43 17.11 -0.57 34.33
C ALA A 43 17.83 -1.73 35.04
N GLN A 44 17.31 -2.16 36.19
CA GLN A 44 17.88 -3.24 37.00
C GLN A 44 17.47 -4.65 36.53
N ARG A 45 16.54 -4.75 35.57
CA ARG A 45 15.93 -6.02 35.12
C ARG A 45 15.33 -6.83 36.27
N THR A 46 14.66 -6.14 37.19
CA THR A 46 14.11 -6.74 38.41
C THR A 46 13.11 -7.86 38.12
N TYR A 47 12.35 -7.75 37.02
CA TYR A 47 11.30 -8.70 36.67
C TYR A 47 11.62 -9.46 35.38
N SER A 48 11.45 -10.77 35.42
CA SER A 48 11.51 -11.65 34.25
C SER A 48 10.19 -11.71 33.48
N ASP A 49 9.06 -11.38 34.12
CA ASP A 49 7.73 -11.43 33.52
C ASP A 49 7.55 -10.34 32.44
N ASP A 50 7.19 -10.78 31.24
CA ASP A 50 7.09 -9.93 30.06
C ASP A 50 5.93 -8.92 30.14
N HIS A 51 4.84 -9.25 30.83
CA HIS A 51 3.71 -8.33 31.02
C HIS A 51 4.05 -7.23 32.02
N ILE A 52 4.83 -7.55 33.06
CA ILE A 52 5.32 -6.54 34.01
C ILE A 52 6.27 -5.56 33.31
N LYS A 53 7.19 -6.05 32.47
CA LYS A 53 8.08 -5.19 31.68
C LYS A 53 7.28 -4.27 30.75
N PHE A 54 6.30 -4.82 30.03
CA PHE A 54 5.44 -4.05 29.14
C PHE A 54 4.64 -2.99 29.91
N PHE A 55 4.11 -3.36 31.07
CA PHE A 55 3.43 -2.44 31.97
C PHE A 55 4.35 -1.29 32.43
N CYS A 56 5.60 -1.57 32.80
CA CYS A 56 6.57 -0.53 33.14
C CYS A 56 6.79 0.45 31.97
N PHE A 57 6.90 -0.05 30.73
CA PHE A 57 6.98 0.82 29.56
C PHE A 57 5.69 1.61 29.32
N GLN A 58 4.50 1.05 29.56
CA GLN A 58 3.24 1.79 29.49
C GLN A 58 3.17 2.95 30.50
N VAL A 59 3.69 2.75 31.71
CA VAL A 59 3.77 3.82 32.71
C VAL A 59 4.73 4.92 32.25
N LEU A 60 5.91 4.55 31.71
CA LEU A 60 6.86 5.52 31.16
C LEU A 60 6.29 6.28 29.96
N GLU A 61 5.64 5.59 29.03
CA GLU A 61 4.96 6.19 27.89
C GLU A 61 3.95 7.26 28.34
N HIS A 62 3.07 6.91 29.29
CA HIS A 62 2.09 7.84 29.83
C HIS A 62 2.76 9.05 30.49
N GLN A 63 3.84 8.83 31.24
CA GLN A 63 4.60 9.91 31.87
C GLN A 63 5.21 10.86 30.82
N VAL A 64 5.84 10.31 29.77
CA VAL A 64 6.45 11.09 28.69
C VAL A 64 5.41 11.83 27.86
N LYS A 65 4.25 11.22 27.61
CA LYS A 65 3.22 11.81 26.77
C LYS A 65 2.45 12.94 27.46
N TYR A 66 2.10 12.78 28.74
CA TYR A 66 1.15 13.68 29.40
C TYR A 66 1.74 14.53 30.53
N LYS A 67 2.82 14.07 31.17
CA LYS A 67 3.34 14.68 32.42
C LYS A 67 4.82 15.02 32.34
N TYR A 68 5.40 15.09 31.14
CA TYR A 68 6.83 15.28 30.97
C TYR A 68 7.31 16.69 31.33
N SER A 69 6.47 17.70 31.11
CA SER A 69 6.73 19.09 31.49
C SER A 69 6.76 19.31 33.00
N GLU A 70 6.13 18.43 33.79
CA GLU A 70 6.12 18.45 35.25
C GLU A 70 7.43 17.92 35.85
N LEU A 71 8.23 17.19 35.06
CA LEU A 71 9.47 16.58 35.52
C LEU A 71 10.61 17.60 35.63
N THR A 72 11.41 17.44 36.67
CA THR A 72 12.69 18.16 36.82
C THR A 72 13.71 17.68 35.78
N THR A 73 14.73 18.50 35.50
CA THR A 73 15.82 18.14 34.56
C THR A 73 16.51 16.83 34.95
N ILE A 74 16.68 16.57 36.26
CA ILE A 74 17.29 15.34 36.78
C ILE A 74 16.40 14.12 36.47
N GLN A 75 15.09 14.26 36.68
CA GLN A 75 14.13 13.20 36.38
C GLN A 75 14.04 12.91 34.88
N GLN A 76 14.07 13.94 34.04
CA GLN A 76 14.11 13.78 32.58
C GLN A 76 15.38 13.07 32.12
N GLN A 77 16.53 13.38 32.75
CA GLN A 77 17.78 12.66 32.52
C GLN A 77 17.69 11.19 32.97
N LEU A 78 17.07 10.91 34.11
CA LEU A 78 16.88 9.54 34.60
C LEU A 78 16.08 8.67 33.61
N ILE A 79 15.06 9.22 32.96
CA ILE A 79 14.30 8.51 31.92
C ILE A 79 15.21 8.13 30.75
N ARG A 80 16.02 9.08 30.25
CA ARG A 80 16.99 8.81 29.18
C ARG A 80 17.99 7.72 29.57
N GLU A 81 18.59 7.85 30.74
CA GLU A 81 19.57 6.89 31.26
C GLU A 81 18.95 5.50 31.43
N THR A 82 17.70 5.42 31.89
CA THR A 82 16.96 4.16 32.01
C THR A 82 16.81 3.47 30.65
N LEU A 83 16.36 4.20 29.64
CA LEU A 83 16.13 3.65 28.31
C LEU A 83 17.43 3.20 27.64
N ILE A 84 18.49 4.00 27.74
CA ILE A 84 19.82 3.62 27.23
C ILE A 84 20.40 2.42 27.98
N SER A 85 20.27 2.40 29.31
CA SER A 85 20.71 1.25 30.13
C SER A 85 19.95 -0.02 29.74
N TRP A 86 18.65 0.09 29.50
CA TRP A 86 17.83 -1.02 29.02
C TRP A 86 18.26 -1.49 27.62
N LEU A 87 18.55 -0.57 26.69
CA LEU A 87 19.01 -0.92 25.35
C LEU A 87 20.38 -1.61 25.38
N GLN A 88 21.34 -1.07 26.13
CA GLN A 88 22.66 -1.69 26.36
C GLN A 88 22.50 -3.09 26.96
N ALA A 89 21.55 -3.23 27.89
CA ALA A 89 21.23 -4.49 28.51
C ALA A 89 20.81 -5.58 27.51
N GLN A 90 20.07 -5.21 26.47
CA GLN A 90 19.64 -6.14 25.42
C GLN A 90 20.81 -6.62 24.54
N MET A 91 21.89 -5.85 24.44
CA MET A 91 23.06 -6.26 23.66
C MET A 91 23.80 -7.43 24.33
N LEU A 92 23.75 -7.47 25.67
CA LEU A 92 24.43 -8.47 26.50
C LEU A 92 23.55 -9.70 26.83
N ASN A 93 22.23 -9.56 26.80
CA ASN A 93 21.30 -10.65 27.09
C ASN A 93 21.49 -11.78 26.06
N PRO A 94 21.50 -13.08 26.38
CA PRO A 94 21.50 -14.13 25.38
C PRO A 94 20.15 -14.30 24.65
N GLN A 95 19.03 -13.93 25.27
CA GLN A 95 17.70 -14.06 24.67
C GLN A 95 17.15 -12.70 24.23
N ALA A 96 16.53 -12.67 23.05
CA ALA A 96 15.81 -11.48 22.60
C ALA A 96 14.49 -11.31 23.38
N GLU A 97 14.13 -10.08 23.68
CA GLU A 97 12.83 -9.75 24.26
C GLU A 97 11.70 -10.04 23.25
N LYS A 98 10.49 -10.29 23.78
CA LYS A 98 9.31 -10.51 22.95
C LYS A 98 9.01 -9.28 22.08
N THR A 99 8.47 -9.52 20.89
CA THR A 99 8.16 -8.46 19.90
C THR A 99 7.31 -7.33 20.48
N PHE A 100 6.30 -7.64 21.30
CA PHE A 100 5.45 -6.62 21.91
C PHE A 100 6.20 -5.72 22.92
N ILE A 101 7.22 -6.23 23.62
CA ILE A 101 8.08 -5.42 24.49
C ILE A 101 8.98 -4.52 23.65
N ARG A 102 9.62 -5.06 22.62
CA ARG A 102 10.49 -4.30 21.70
C ARG A 102 9.74 -3.15 21.05
N ASN A 103 8.52 -3.42 20.56
CA ASN A 103 7.63 -2.39 20.01
C ASN A 103 7.25 -1.34 21.06
N LYS A 104 6.96 -1.77 22.29
CA LYS A 104 6.58 -0.81 23.33
C LYS A 104 7.74 0.07 23.77
N ALA A 105 8.94 -0.48 23.87
CA ALA A 105 10.15 0.27 24.13
C ALA A 105 10.40 1.29 23.00
N ALA A 106 10.27 0.87 21.72
CA ALA A 106 10.43 1.74 20.56
C ALA A 106 9.47 2.95 20.59
N GLN A 107 8.21 2.75 20.98
CA GLN A 107 7.25 3.84 21.18
C GLN A 107 7.71 4.84 22.25
N VAL A 108 8.22 4.36 23.39
CA VAL A 108 8.72 5.25 24.46
C VAL A 108 9.96 6.03 23.99
N PHE A 109 10.87 5.39 23.26
CA PHE A 109 12.01 6.06 22.62
C PHE A 109 11.55 7.15 21.64
N ALA A 110 10.56 6.86 20.79
CA ALA A 110 10.04 7.80 19.81
C ALA A 110 9.38 9.02 20.49
N LEU A 111 8.55 8.81 21.52
CA LEU A 111 7.94 9.90 22.28
C LEU A 111 8.99 10.80 22.95
N LEU A 112 10.03 10.19 23.52
CA LEU A 112 11.12 10.94 24.14
C LEU A 112 11.94 11.71 23.09
N PHE A 113 12.19 11.10 21.94
CA PHE A 113 12.82 11.74 20.79
C PHE A 113 12.03 12.98 20.35
N VAL A 114 10.72 12.84 20.10
CA VAL A 114 9.85 13.96 19.68
C VAL A 114 9.85 15.10 20.71
N THR A 115 10.02 14.77 21.99
CA THR A 115 10.01 15.73 23.09
C THR A 115 11.35 16.44 23.27
N GLU A 116 12.48 15.75 23.11
CA GLU A 116 13.80 16.25 23.50
C GLU A 116 14.75 16.55 22.34
N TYR A 117 14.51 16.03 21.14
CA TYR A 117 15.49 16.06 20.03
C TYR A 117 15.99 17.47 19.70
N LEU A 118 15.09 18.45 19.61
CA LEU A 118 15.44 19.83 19.26
C LEU A 118 16.20 20.59 20.34
N THR A 119 16.31 20.05 21.56
CA THR A 119 16.85 20.79 22.71
C THR A 119 17.80 19.97 23.56
N LYS A 120 17.28 18.99 24.30
CA LYS A 120 18.00 18.28 25.37
C LYS A 120 18.76 17.06 24.84
N TRP A 121 18.32 16.49 23.72
CA TRP A 121 18.93 15.28 23.17
C TRP A 121 19.16 15.33 21.64
N PRO A 122 19.92 16.31 21.13
CA PRO A 122 20.20 16.43 19.69
C PRO A 122 21.03 15.27 19.13
N LYS A 123 21.81 14.57 19.97
CA LYS A 123 22.64 13.42 19.60
C LYS A 123 21.91 12.08 19.67
N PHE A 124 20.57 12.07 19.79
CA PHE A 124 19.76 10.86 19.95
C PHE A 124 20.20 9.68 19.06
N PHE A 125 20.25 9.87 17.74
CA PHE A 125 20.60 8.79 16.82
C PHE A 125 22.03 8.31 16.96
N PHE A 126 22.97 9.22 17.24
CA PHE A 126 24.36 8.86 17.47
C PHE A 126 24.50 7.99 18.73
N ASP A 127 23.83 8.37 19.82
CA ASP A 127 23.88 7.63 21.07
C ASP A 127 23.25 6.23 20.91
N ILE A 128 22.11 6.12 20.22
CA ILE A 128 21.47 4.82 19.92
C ILE A 128 22.37 3.94 19.06
N LEU A 129 22.88 4.47 17.94
CA LEU A 129 23.76 3.71 17.04
C LEU A 129 25.07 3.29 17.73
N SER A 130 25.61 4.11 18.64
CA SER A 130 26.82 3.76 19.40
C SER A 130 26.63 2.58 20.36
N VAL A 131 25.39 2.34 20.81
CA VAL A 131 25.05 1.20 21.68
C VAL A 131 24.75 -0.04 20.85
N VAL A 132 24.02 0.12 19.76
CA VAL A 132 23.55 -0.97 18.90
C VAL A 132 24.66 -1.57 18.05
N ASP A 133 25.52 -0.72 17.49
CA ASP A 133 26.58 -1.11 16.55
C ASP A 133 26.06 -2.08 15.45
N LEU A 134 26.81 -3.11 15.10
CA LEU A 134 26.39 -4.18 14.19
C LEU A 134 25.85 -5.39 14.96
N ASN A 135 25.18 -5.20 16.10
CA ASN A 135 24.46 -6.27 16.77
C ASN A 135 23.06 -6.46 16.14
N PRO A 136 22.71 -7.63 15.57
CA PRO A 136 21.43 -7.83 14.88
C PRO A 136 20.21 -7.45 15.73
N ARG A 137 20.27 -7.69 17.04
CA ARG A 137 19.16 -7.41 17.96
C ARG A 137 19.05 -5.94 18.31
N GLY A 138 20.20 -5.26 18.39
CA GLY A 138 20.22 -3.83 18.51
C GLY A 138 19.69 -3.17 17.25
N VAL A 139 20.06 -3.69 16.09
CA VAL A 139 19.60 -3.20 14.79
C VAL A 139 18.09 -3.35 14.66
N ASP A 140 17.51 -4.50 15.00
CA ASP A 140 16.05 -4.67 15.06
C ASP A 140 15.38 -3.61 15.96
N LEU A 141 15.90 -3.36 17.17
CA LEU A 141 15.36 -2.31 18.04
C LEU A 141 15.50 -0.91 17.44
N TYR A 142 16.65 -0.61 16.82
CA TYR A 142 16.90 0.65 16.15
C TYR A 142 15.92 0.90 14.99
N LEU A 143 15.68 -0.11 14.14
CA LEU A 143 14.73 -0.02 13.04
C LEU A 143 13.29 0.17 13.55
N ARG A 144 12.89 -0.53 14.61
CA ARG A 144 11.59 -0.32 15.28
C ARG A 144 11.45 1.09 15.85
N ILE A 145 12.53 1.65 16.42
CA ILE A 145 12.55 3.04 16.92
C ILE A 145 12.34 4.01 15.74
N LEU A 146 12.98 3.78 14.60
CA LEU A 146 12.79 4.62 13.41
C LEU A 146 11.35 4.56 12.90
N MET A 147 10.76 3.37 12.78
CA MET A 147 9.34 3.25 12.40
C MET A 147 8.42 3.95 13.40
N ALA A 148 8.65 3.82 14.70
CA ALA A 148 7.86 4.51 15.72
C ALA A 148 8.03 6.05 15.64
N ILE A 149 9.22 6.55 15.29
CA ILE A 149 9.46 7.99 15.06
C ILE A 149 8.68 8.46 13.82
N ASP A 150 8.70 7.70 12.73
CA ASP A 150 7.96 8.04 11.52
C ASP A 150 6.45 8.13 11.80
N SER A 151 5.89 7.15 12.53
CA SER A 151 4.49 7.18 12.96
C SER A 151 4.13 8.42 13.80
N GLU A 152 5.02 8.91 14.66
CA GLU A 152 4.74 10.12 15.46
C GLU A 152 4.88 11.44 14.66
N LEU A 153 5.62 11.44 13.55
CA LEU A 153 5.98 12.65 12.80
C LEU A 153 5.27 12.83 11.45
N VAL A 154 4.82 11.73 10.86
CA VAL A 154 4.38 11.68 9.45
C VAL A 154 2.99 11.09 9.30
N ASP A 155 2.56 10.22 10.21
CA ASP A 155 1.26 9.57 10.15
C ASP A 155 0.14 10.60 9.95
N ARG A 156 -0.57 10.46 8.83
CA ARG A 156 -1.61 11.40 8.40
C ARG A 156 -2.98 11.09 8.99
N ASP A 157 -3.14 9.88 9.53
CA ASP A 157 -4.38 9.44 10.16
C ASP A 157 -4.48 9.95 11.61
N VAL A 158 -3.35 10.37 12.19
CA VAL A 158 -3.31 11.02 13.49
C VAL A 158 -3.63 12.50 13.35
N VAL A 159 -4.74 12.93 13.97
CA VAL A 159 -5.12 14.35 14.02
C VAL A 159 -4.18 15.09 14.97
N HIS A 160 -3.20 15.81 14.41
CA HIS A 160 -2.30 16.66 15.16
C HIS A 160 -2.91 18.03 15.44
N THR A 161 -2.65 18.55 16.64
CA THR A 161 -2.87 19.98 16.93
C THR A 161 -1.95 20.85 16.09
N SER A 162 -2.29 22.14 15.91
CA SER A 162 -1.45 23.07 15.14
C SER A 162 -0.04 23.23 15.75
N GLU A 163 0.09 23.08 17.06
CA GLU A 163 1.38 23.14 17.75
C GLU A 163 2.23 21.89 17.46
N GLU A 164 1.63 20.70 17.51
CA GLU A 164 2.30 19.44 17.18
C GLU A 164 2.72 19.39 15.71
N ALA A 165 1.85 19.82 14.78
CA ALA A 165 2.19 19.88 13.36
C ALA A 165 3.39 20.81 13.09
N ARG A 166 3.45 21.94 13.79
CA ARG A 166 4.59 22.87 13.72
C ARG A 166 5.87 22.25 14.29
N ARG A 167 5.78 21.59 15.45
CA ARG A 167 6.90 20.87 16.06
C ARG A 167 7.42 19.76 15.15
N ASN A 168 6.52 18.93 14.61
CA ASN A 168 6.86 17.81 13.74
C ASN A 168 7.53 18.28 12.45
N THR A 169 7.09 19.42 11.90
CA THR A 169 7.76 20.06 10.75
C THR A 169 9.19 20.48 11.11
N LEU A 170 9.37 21.16 12.24
CA LEU A 170 10.70 21.61 12.70
C LEU A 170 11.65 20.44 13.00
N ILE A 171 11.14 19.35 13.58
CA ILE A 171 11.90 18.11 13.81
C ILE A 171 12.38 17.55 12.46
N LYS A 172 11.48 17.38 11.49
CA LYS A 172 11.83 16.84 10.18
C LYS A 172 12.85 17.71 9.43
N ASP A 173 12.70 19.03 9.49
CA ASP A 173 13.67 19.98 8.92
C ASP A 173 15.05 19.83 9.57
N THR A 174 15.08 19.79 10.90
CA THR A 174 16.34 19.62 11.66
C THR A 174 16.99 18.27 11.37
N MET A 175 16.20 17.19 11.26
CA MET A 175 16.70 15.87 10.91
C MET A 175 17.34 15.86 9.52
N ARG A 176 16.68 16.48 8.52
CA ARG A 176 17.20 16.57 7.15
C ARG A 176 18.57 17.23 7.10
N GLU A 177 18.79 18.27 7.90
CA GLU A 177 20.05 18.99 7.96
C GLU A 177 21.14 18.25 8.75
N GLN A 178 20.78 17.52 9.82
CA GLN A 178 21.76 17.07 10.81
C GLN A 178 22.04 15.57 10.79
N CYS A 179 21.04 14.71 10.56
CA CYS A 179 21.19 13.26 10.79
C CYS A 179 20.76 12.37 9.63
N ILE A 180 19.84 12.80 8.76
CA ILE A 180 19.30 11.96 7.68
C ILE A 180 20.41 11.34 6.80
N PRO A 181 21.45 12.07 6.33
CA PRO A 181 22.51 11.45 5.54
C PRO A 181 23.24 10.29 6.27
N ASN A 182 23.46 10.43 7.58
CA ASN A 182 24.10 9.39 8.39
C ASN A 182 23.15 8.20 8.63
N LEU A 183 21.84 8.46 8.76
CA LEU A 183 20.83 7.40 8.86
C LEU A 183 20.72 6.62 7.55
N VAL A 184 20.75 7.30 6.40
CA VAL A 184 20.76 6.62 5.09
C VAL A 184 22.00 5.75 4.93
N GLU A 185 23.17 6.22 5.37
CA GLU A 185 24.38 5.40 5.35
C GLU A 185 24.26 4.20 6.30
N SER A 186 23.70 4.35 7.51
CA SER A 186 23.49 3.20 8.41
C SER A 186 22.54 2.17 7.82
N TRP A 187 21.46 2.59 7.15
CA TRP A 187 20.54 1.69 6.45
C TRP A 187 21.26 0.92 5.35
N TYR A 188 22.07 1.59 4.53
CA TYR A 188 22.86 0.91 3.50
C TYR A 188 23.79 -0.15 4.11
N GLN A 189 24.49 0.16 5.20
CA GLN A 189 25.37 -0.79 5.88
C GLN A 189 24.59 -1.98 6.46
N ILE A 190 23.40 -1.75 7.03
CA ILE A 190 22.52 -2.80 7.54
C ILE A 190 22.09 -3.72 6.39
N LEU A 191 21.56 -3.15 5.30
CA LEU A 191 21.15 -3.89 4.10
C LEU A 191 22.31 -4.76 3.58
N GLN A 192 23.50 -4.17 3.44
CA GLN A 192 24.68 -4.88 2.93
C GLN A 192 25.16 -6.01 3.85
N ASN A 193 25.18 -5.80 5.17
CA ASN A 193 25.75 -6.74 6.13
C ASN A 193 24.83 -7.94 6.40
N TYR A 194 23.52 -7.74 6.32
CA TYR A 194 22.53 -8.76 6.72
C TYR A 194 21.81 -9.47 5.58
N GLN A 195 21.97 -9.01 4.32
CA GLN A 195 21.30 -9.57 3.13
C GLN A 195 21.34 -11.11 2.99
N TYR A 196 22.37 -11.78 3.51
CA TYR A 196 22.49 -13.25 3.47
C TYR A 196 22.45 -13.93 4.85
N THR A 197 22.35 -13.18 5.93
CA THR A 197 22.49 -13.71 7.30
C THR A 197 21.27 -13.48 8.18
N ASN A 198 20.45 -12.45 7.90
CA ASN A 198 19.26 -12.15 8.67
C ASN A 198 18.21 -11.43 7.80
N SER A 199 17.31 -12.19 7.19
CA SER A 199 16.26 -11.65 6.32
C SER A 199 15.28 -10.74 7.07
N GLU A 200 14.89 -11.08 8.30
CA GLU A 200 13.95 -10.26 9.10
C GLU A 200 14.48 -8.84 9.29
N VAL A 201 15.76 -8.68 9.66
CA VAL A 201 16.39 -7.36 9.82
C VAL A 201 16.51 -6.63 8.49
N THR A 202 16.85 -7.33 7.41
CA THR A 202 16.95 -6.71 6.08
C THR A 202 15.58 -6.22 5.58
N CYS A 203 14.51 -7.02 5.75
CA CYS A 203 13.13 -6.63 5.45
C CYS A 203 12.69 -5.40 6.26
N GLN A 204 12.87 -5.42 7.58
CA GLN A 204 12.57 -4.26 8.43
C GLN A 204 13.35 -3.00 8.01
N CYS A 205 14.58 -3.16 7.51
CA CYS A 205 15.36 -2.03 7.02
C CYS A 205 14.82 -1.48 5.69
N LEU A 206 14.32 -2.34 4.81
CA LEU A 206 13.65 -1.94 3.57
C LEU A 206 12.35 -1.18 3.87
N GLU A 207 11.55 -1.67 4.83
CA GLU A 207 10.34 -0.98 5.32
C GLU A 207 10.67 0.44 5.85
N VAL A 208 11.73 0.57 6.66
CA VAL A 208 12.21 1.87 7.18
C VAL A 208 12.61 2.80 6.04
N VAL A 209 13.36 2.31 5.04
CA VAL A 209 13.74 3.14 3.89
C VAL A 209 12.48 3.60 3.14
N GLY A 210 11.54 2.70 2.88
CA GLY A 210 10.26 3.01 2.23
C GLY A 210 9.47 4.10 2.95
N ALA A 211 9.30 3.99 4.27
CA ALA A 211 8.57 4.97 5.08
C ALA A 211 9.21 6.37 5.01
N TYR A 212 10.54 6.43 5.19
CA TYR A 212 11.27 7.70 5.22
C TYR A 212 11.39 8.36 3.84
N VAL A 213 11.39 7.59 2.76
CA VAL A 213 11.42 8.11 1.37
C VAL A 213 10.32 9.13 1.14
N SER A 214 9.18 9.05 1.81
CA SER A 214 8.07 10.00 1.65
C SER A 214 8.44 11.46 1.98
N TRP A 215 9.46 11.71 2.83
CA TRP A 215 9.77 13.06 3.32
C TRP A 215 11.26 13.45 3.35
N ILE A 216 12.22 12.53 3.16
CA ILE A 216 13.66 12.89 3.09
C ILE A 216 14.06 13.47 1.72
N ASP A 217 15.32 13.85 1.50
CA ASP A 217 15.80 14.12 0.14
C ASP A 217 15.93 12.80 -0.63
N LEU A 218 15.28 12.71 -1.80
CA LEU A 218 15.31 11.51 -2.62
C LEU A 218 16.69 11.21 -3.18
N SER A 219 17.55 12.22 -3.39
CA SER A 219 18.89 12.03 -3.96
C SER A 219 19.77 11.07 -3.12
N LEU A 220 19.47 10.96 -1.82
CA LEU A 220 20.15 10.08 -0.89
C LEU A 220 19.85 8.59 -1.14
N ILE A 221 18.69 8.28 -1.71
CA ILE A 221 18.22 6.91 -1.98
C ILE A 221 18.19 6.60 -3.48
N ALA A 222 17.67 7.50 -4.32
CA ALA A 222 17.57 7.31 -5.77
C ALA A 222 18.90 7.61 -6.48
N ASN A 223 19.94 6.86 -6.14
CA ASN A 223 21.25 6.88 -6.77
C ASN A 223 21.70 5.45 -7.11
N ASP A 224 22.67 5.32 -8.02
CA ASP A 224 23.13 4.02 -8.53
C ASP A 224 23.53 3.05 -7.43
N ARG A 225 24.16 3.55 -6.35
CA ARG A 225 24.62 2.71 -5.24
C ARG A 225 23.44 2.03 -4.54
N PHE A 226 22.41 2.80 -4.15
CA PHE A 226 21.27 2.25 -3.43
C PHE A 226 20.35 1.43 -4.35
N ILE A 227 20.08 1.93 -5.57
CA ILE A 227 19.19 1.24 -6.52
C ILE A 227 19.77 -0.13 -6.90
N ASN A 228 21.07 -0.25 -7.15
CA ASN A 228 21.68 -1.55 -7.43
C ASN A 228 21.58 -2.53 -6.24
N MET A 229 21.64 -2.04 -5.00
CA MET A 229 21.40 -2.87 -3.81
C MET A 229 19.95 -3.40 -3.79
N LEU A 230 18.97 -2.54 -4.04
CA LEU A 230 17.55 -2.92 -4.08
C LEU A 230 17.26 -3.94 -5.20
N LEU A 231 17.84 -3.75 -6.40
CA LEU A 231 17.74 -4.72 -7.50
C LEU A 231 18.38 -6.07 -7.14
N GLY A 232 19.51 -6.05 -6.43
CA GLY A 232 20.13 -7.25 -5.89
C GLY A 232 19.21 -7.99 -4.92
N HIS A 233 18.56 -7.26 -4.02
CA HIS A 233 17.59 -7.83 -3.07
C HIS A 233 16.31 -8.34 -3.75
N MET A 234 15.85 -7.73 -4.84
CA MET A 234 14.77 -8.28 -5.67
C MET A 234 15.10 -9.65 -6.29
N SER A 235 16.38 -10.01 -6.38
CA SER A 235 16.84 -11.31 -6.86
C SER A 235 16.98 -12.35 -5.73
N ILE A 236 16.64 -12.00 -4.49
CA ILE A 236 16.70 -12.86 -3.31
C ILE A 236 15.26 -13.17 -2.87
N GLU A 237 14.87 -14.44 -2.96
CA GLU A 237 13.49 -14.92 -2.70
C GLU A 237 12.86 -14.35 -1.43
N VAL A 238 13.58 -14.38 -0.30
CA VAL A 238 13.05 -13.93 1.00
C VAL A 238 13.03 -12.40 1.19
N LEU A 239 13.61 -11.63 0.26
CA LEU A 239 13.71 -10.16 0.35
C LEU A 239 12.97 -9.42 -0.77
N ARG A 240 12.61 -10.14 -1.84
CA ARG A 240 12.22 -9.52 -3.11
C ARG A 240 10.94 -8.69 -3.04
N GLU A 241 9.98 -9.12 -2.23
CA GLU A 241 8.73 -8.40 -1.99
C GLU A 241 8.99 -7.04 -1.33
N GLU A 242 9.70 -7.02 -0.21
CA GLU A 242 10.02 -5.79 0.53
C GLU A 242 10.94 -4.86 -0.28
N ALA A 243 11.84 -5.41 -1.09
CA ALA A 243 12.67 -4.61 -1.99
C ALA A 243 11.83 -3.95 -3.08
N CYS A 244 10.83 -4.68 -3.61
CA CYS A 244 9.88 -4.17 -4.59
C CYS A 244 8.98 -3.07 -3.99
N ASP A 245 8.45 -3.28 -2.78
CA ASP A 245 7.64 -2.28 -2.09
C ASP A 245 8.47 -1.02 -1.75
N CYS A 246 9.75 -1.17 -1.38
CA CYS A 246 10.65 -0.03 -1.20
C CYS A 246 10.86 0.76 -2.51
N LEU A 247 10.95 0.10 -3.67
CA LEU A 247 11.02 0.78 -4.97
C LEU A 247 9.70 1.48 -5.31
N PHE A 248 8.57 0.89 -4.93
CA PHE A 248 7.25 1.51 -5.12
C PHE A 248 7.14 2.83 -4.34
N GLU A 249 7.62 2.89 -3.10
CA GLU A 249 7.67 4.13 -2.31
C GLU A 249 8.56 5.22 -2.97
N ILE A 250 9.70 4.81 -3.56
CA ILE A 250 10.57 5.71 -4.34
C ILE A 250 9.82 6.30 -5.54
N VAL A 251 9.06 5.48 -6.25
CA VAL A 251 8.25 5.91 -7.39
C VAL A 251 7.12 6.85 -6.94
N ASN A 252 6.46 6.58 -5.83
CA ASN A 252 5.31 7.36 -5.35
C ASN A 252 5.66 8.70 -4.71
N LYS A 253 6.94 8.93 -4.36
CA LYS A 253 7.36 10.20 -3.80
C LYS A 253 6.97 11.38 -4.70
N GLY A 254 6.34 12.42 -4.14
CA GLY A 254 6.00 13.64 -4.89
C GLY A 254 7.25 14.35 -5.43
N MET A 255 7.25 14.70 -6.72
CA MET A 255 8.35 15.39 -7.40
C MET A 255 7.84 16.32 -8.53
N ASP A 256 8.74 17.13 -9.07
CA ASP A 256 8.53 17.82 -10.34
C ASP A 256 8.25 16.82 -11.47
N PRO A 257 7.30 17.09 -12.40
CA PRO A 257 6.93 16.16 -13.47
C PRO A 257 8.09 15.69 -14.34
N VAL A 258 9.05 16.56 -14.67
CA VAL A 258 10.15 16.21 -15.59
C VAL A 258 11.15 15.29 -14.88
N ASP A 259 11.47 15.60 -13.63
CA ASP A 259 12.39 14.77 -12.85
C ASP A 259 11.74 13.44 -12.44
N LYS A 260 10.42 13.43 -12.19
CA LYS A 260 9.66 12.19 -11.97
C LYS A 260 9.74 11.28 -13.21
N MET A 261 9.55 11.84 -14.39
CA MET A 261 9.65 11.09 -15.64
C MET A 261 11.04 10.46 -15.82
N LYS A 262 12.11 11.23 -15.60
CA LYS A 262 13.49 10.70 -15.66
C LYS A 262 13.73 9.56 -14.66
N LEU A 263 13.25 9.72 -13.42
CA LEU A 263 13.37 8.69 -12.39
C LEU A 263 12.68 7.40 -12.83
N VAL A 264 11.44 7.48 -13.29
CA VAL A 264 10.64 6.31 -13.71
C VAL A 264 11.26 5.64 -14.94
N GLU A 265 11.70 6.40 -15.95
CA GLU A 265 12.36 5.82 -17.12
C GLU A 265 13.68 5.13 -16.76
N SER A 266 14.50 5.76 -15.91
CA SER A 266 15.74 5.16 -15.43
C SER A 266 15.48 3.85 -14.68
N LEU A 267 14.51 3.86 -13.76
CA LEU A 267 14.12 2.66 -13.01
C LEU A 267 13.58 1.56 -13.94
N CYS A 268 12.75 1.93 -14.92
CA CYS A 268 12.22 1.00 -15.92
C CYS A 268 13.35 0.30 -16.70
N GLN A 269 14.36 1.07 -17.12
CA GLN A 269 15.49 0.53 -17.86
C GLN A 269 16.32 -0.47 -17.04
N VAL A 270 16.59 -0.16 -15.77
CA VAL A 270 17.36 -1.07 -14.90
C VAL A 270 16.58 -2.32 -14.52
N LEU A 271 15.27 -2.21 -14.26
CA LEU A 271 14.40 -3.37 -14.01
C LEU A 271 14.32 -4.29 -15.22
N GLN A 272 14.14 -3.71 -16.41
CA GLN A 272 14.14 -4.48 -17.66
C GLN A 272 15.48 -5.17 -17.90
N SER A 273 16.60 -4.47 -17.66
CA SER A 273 17.95 -5.02 -17.84
C SER A 273 18.27 -6.14 -16.84
N ALA A 274 17.67 -6.08 -15.64
CA ALA A 274 17.77 -7.12 -14.62
C ALA A 274 16.84 -8.33 -14.86
N GLY A 275 15.96 -8.27 -15.87
CA GLY A 275 15.09 -9.39 -16.25
C GLY A 275 13.72 -9.43 -15.57
N PHE A 276 13.36 -8.45 -14.75
CA PHE A 276 12.09 -8.46 -14.01
C PHE A 276 10.83 -8.27 -14.88
N PHE A 277 10.99 -7.99 -16.18
CA PHE A 277 9.87 -7.78 -17.11
C PHE A 277 9.43 -9.08 -17.81
N SER A 278 10.08 -10.21 -17.51
CA SER A 278 9.71 -11.53 -18.02
C SER A 278 8.56 -12.15 -17.22
N ILE A 279 7.39 -11.50 -17.25
CA ILE A 279 6.21 -11.88 -16.45
C ILE A 279 5.80 -13.35 -16.62
N ASP A 280 5.80 -13.85 -17.87
CA ASP A 280 5.41 -15.24 -18.18
C ASP A 280 6.37 -16.31 -17.61
N GLN A 281 7.53 -15.89 -17.10
CA GLN A 281 8.54 -16.78 -16.48
C GLN A 281 8.53 -16.70 -14.95
N GLU A 282 7.74 -15.79 -14.37
CA GLU A 282 7.66 -15.62 -12.94
C GLU A 282 6.58 -16.56 -12.37
N GLU A 283 7.01 -17.52 -11.56
CA GLU A 283 6.10 -18.49 -10.91
C GLU A 283 5.63 -18.00 -9.53
N ASP A 284 6.32 -17.01 -8.95
CA ASP A 284 6.02 -16.44 -7.64
C ASP A 284 4.95 -15.34 -7.76
N VAL A 285 3.70 -15.76 -7.50
CA VAL A 285 2.52 -14.88 -7.57
C VAL A 285 2.57 -13.77 -6.52
N ASP A 286 3.10 -14.05 -5.33
CA ASP A 286 3.19 -13.07 -4.23
C ASP A 286 4.15 -11.93 -4.62
N PHE A 287 5.33 -12.27 -5.14
CA PHE A 287 6.23 -11.27 -5.71
C PHE A 287 5.60 -10.53 -6.89
N LEU A 288 4.96 -11.25 -7.81
CA LEU A 288 4.37 -10.64 -8.99
C LEU A 288 3.21 -9.69 -8.61
N ALA A 289 2.49 -9.96 -7.52
CA ALA A 289 1.53 -9.03 -6.94
C ALA A 289 2.21 -7.73 -6.48
N ARG A 290 3.35 -7.79 -5.78
CA ARG A 290 4.15 -6.58 -5.43
C ARG A 290 4.68 -5.86 -6.66
N PHE A 291 5.18 -6.61 -7.64
CA PHE A 291 5.71 -6.07 -8.88
C PHE A 291 4.64 -5.36 -9.71
N SER A 292 3.43 -5.93 -9.78
CA SER A 292 2.30 -5.31 -10.47
C SER A 292 1.91 -3.96 -9.85
N LYS A 293 1.97 -3.83 -8.51
CA LYS A 293 1.79 -2.55 -7.81
C LYS A 293 2.87 -1.54 -8.17
N LEU A 294 4.14 -1.97 -8.26
CA LEU A 294 5.24 -1.12 -8.73
C LEU A 294 4.99 -0.61 -10.15
N VAL A 295 4.64 -1.49 -11.09
CA VAL A 295 4.34 -1.12 -12.48
C VAL A 295 3.14 -0.17 -12.55
N ASN A 296 2.09 -0.43 -11.77
CA ASN A 296 0.94 0.48 -11.65
C ASN A 296 1.38 1.87 -11.17
N GLY A 297 2.16 1.94 -10.08
CA GLY A 297 2.69 3.20 -9.53
C GLY A 297 3.55 3.97 -10.53
N MET A 298 4.38 3.27 -11.31
CA MET A 298 5.18 3.87 -12.39
C MET A 298 4.29 4.50 -13.47
N GLY A 299 3.29 3.74 -13.95
CA GLY A 299 2.34 4.21 -14.95
C GLY A 299 1.53 5.43 -14.49
N GLN A 300 0.96 5.36 -13.28
CA GLN A 300 0.20 6.47 -12.70
C GLN A 300 1.07 7.71 -12.46
N SER A 301 2.32 7.52 -12.02
CA SER A 301 3.27 8.63 -11.83
C SER A 301 3.57 9.37 -13.14
N LEU A 302 3.72 8.63 -14.25
CA LEU A 302 3.89 9.23 -15.58
C LEU A 302 2.63 9.97 -16.04
N ILE A 303 1.44 9.41 -15.81
CA ILE A 303 0.16 10.05 -16.17
C ILE A 303 -0.08 11.34 -15.38
N VAL A 304 0.21 11.33 -14.07
CA VAL A 304 0.14 12.53 -13.24
C VAL A 304 1.12 13.59 -13.75
N SER A 305 2.33 13.19 -14.15
CA SER A 305 3.34 14.08 -14.73
C SER A 305 2.86 14.68 -16.05
N TRP A 306 2.35 13.86 -16.98
CA TRP A 306 1.74 14.31 -18.24
C TRP A 306 0.63 15.33 -18.00
N THR A 307 -0.30 15.03 -17.07
CA THR A 307 -1.43 15.91 -16.75
C THR A 307 -0.95 17.28 -16.24
N LYS A 308 0.06 17.30 -15.37
CA LYS A 308 0.65 18.56 -14.87
C LYS A 308 1.34 19.34 -15.98
N LEU A 309 2.10 18.68 -16.86
CA LEU A 309 2.83 19.32 -17.96
C LEU A 309 1.88 19.96 -18.98
N ILE A 310 0.80 19.26 -19.36
CA ILE A 310 -0.25 19.81 -20.22
C ILE A 310 -0.88 21.06 -19.60
N LYS A 311 -1.25 21.00 -18.31
CA LYS A 311 -1.83 22.15 -17.58
C LYS A 311 -0.89 23.35 -17.50
N ASN A 312 0.42 23.09 -17.41
CA ASN A 312 1.44 24.12 -17.36
C ASN A 312 1.84 24.65 -18.77
N GLY A 313 1.30 24.07 -19.84
CA GLY A 313 1.62 24.47 -21.22
C GLY A 313 2.97 23.95 -21.74
N ASP A 314 3.61 23.01 -21.04
CA ASP A 314 4.86 22.38 -21.48
C ASP A 314 4.58 21.21 -22.41
N ILE A 315 4.26 21.54 -23.66
CA ILE A 315 3.83 20.55 -24.67
C ILE A 315 4.94 19.57 -25.02
N LYS A 316 6.21 20.01 -25.03
CA LYS A 316 7.33 19.14 -25.40
C LYS A 316 7.51 18.01 -24.37
N ASN A 317 7.64 18.37 -23.10
CA ASN A 317 7.80 17.36 -22.05
C ASN A 317 6.52 16.53 -21.88
N ALA A 318 5.33 17.10 -22.13
CA ALA A 318 4.10 16.32 -22.16
C ALA A 318 4.09 15.26 -23.28
N GLN A 319 4.62 15.55 -24.46
CA GLN A 319 4.76 14.55 -25.53
C GLN A 319 5.74 13.44 -25.14
N GLU A 320 6.87 13.79 -24.52
CA GLU A 320 7.83 12.82 -23.99
C GLU A 320 7.19 11.93 -22.92
N ALA A 321 6.40 12.50 -22.01
CA ALA A 321 5.65 11.75 -20.99
C ALA A 321 4.60 10.81 -21.61
N LEU A 322 3.89 11.27 -22.65
CA LEU A 322 2.94 10.41 -23.37
C LEU A 322 3.66 9.23 -24.03
N GLN A 323 4.79 9.48 -24.70
CA GLN A 323 5.59 8.41 -25.29
C GLN A 323 6.08 7.41 -24.24
N ALA A 324 6.56 7.90 -23.08
CA ALA A 324 6.97 7.07 -21.96
C ALA A 324 5.82 6.16 -21.48
N ILE A 325 4.60 6.70 -21.35
CA ILE A 325 3.40 5.94 -21.00
C ILE A 325 3.10 4.86 -22.05
N GLU A 326 3.07 5.22 -23.33
CA GLU A 326 2.73 4.30 -24.43
C GLU A 326 3.68 3.09 -24.49
N THR A 327 4.97 3.27 -24.20
CA THR A 327 5.93 2.15 -24.17
C THR A 327 5.67 1.11 -23.08
N LYS A 328 4.88 1.45 -22.06
CA LYS A 328 4.58 0.60 -20.90
C LYS A 328 3.19 -0.05 -20.97
N VAL A 329 2.39 0.32 -21.98
CA VAL A 329 1.05 -0.24 -22.18
C VAL A 329 1.09 -1.75 -22.46
N ALA A 330 2.11 -2.25 -23.14
CA ALA A 330 2.26 -3.68 -23.39
C ALA A 330 2.43 -4.48 -22.08
N LEU A 331 3.28 -4.00 -21.17
CA LEU A 331 3.48 -4.61 -19.85
C LEU A 331 2.22 -4.51 -18.99
N MET A 332 1.56 -3.34 -19.00
CA MET A 332 0.27 -3.14 -18.34
C MET A 332 -0.78 -4.15 -18.83
N LEU A 333 -0.85 -4.39 -20.14
CA LEU A 333 -1.77 -5.37 -20.72
C LEU A 333 -1.44 -6.81 -20.32
N GLN A 334 -0.16 -7.19 -20.26
CA GLN A 334 0.28 -8.51 -19.79
C GLN A 334 -0.18 -8.76 -18.34
N LEU A 335 0.01 -7.79 -17.46
CA LEU A 335 -0.44 -7.87 -16.07
C LEU A 335 -1.98 -7.88 -15.96
N LEU A 336 -2.67 -7.11 -16.82
CA LEU A 336 -4.14 -7.03 -16.80
C LEU A 336 -4.78 -8.37 -17.16
N ILE A 337 -4.18 -9.14 -18.07
CA ILE A 337 -4.69 -10.45 -18.52
C ILE A 337 -4.20 -11.64 -17.70
N HIS A 338 -3.34 -11.40 -16.70
CA HIS A 338 -2.78 -12.43 -15.83
C HIS A 338 -3.88 -13.29 -15.22
N GLU A 339 -3.67 -14.59 -15.01
CA GLU A 339 -4.72 -15.50 -14.54
C GLU A 339 -5.20 -15.13 -13.14
N ASP A 340 -4.27 -14.84 -12.23
CA ASP A 340 -4.55 -14.32 -10.88
C ASP A 340 -5.21 -12.93 -10.93
N ASP A 341 -6.35 -12.79 -10.24
CA ASP A 341 -7.14 -11.56 -10.20
C ASP A 341 -6.53 -10.46 -9.34
N ASP A 342 -5.71 -10.77 -8.32
CA ASP A 342 -5.04 -9.76 -7.50
C ASP A 342 -3.98 -9.01 -8.32
N ILE A 343 -3.22 -9.74 -9.14
CA ILE A 343 -2.25 -9.14 -10.08
C ILE A 343 -2.96 -8.22 -11.07
N SER A 344 -4.08 -8.68 -11.64
CA SER A 344 -4.87 -7.87 -12.57
C SER A 344 -5.51 -6.65 -11.88
N SER A 345 -6.03 -6.82 -10.67
CA SER A 345 -6.63 -5.77 -9.85
C SER A 345 -5.64 -4.64 -9.57
N ASN A 346 -4.40 -4.97 -9.22
CA ASN A 346 -3.34 -4.00 -8.94
C ASN A 346 -3.01 -3.07 -10.12
N ILE A 347 -3.23 -3.50 -11.38
CA ILE A 347 -2.92 -2.70 -12.58
C ILE A 347 -4.10 -1.86 -13.11
N ILE A 348 -5.31 -2.05 -12.56
CA ILE A 348 -6.53 -1.36 -13.03
C ILE A 348 -6.38 0.16 -12.95
N GLY A 349 -5.70 0.69 -11.92
CA GLY A 349 -5.47 2.13 -11.76
C GLY A 349 -4.78 2.75 -12.97
N PHE A 350 -3.67 2.14 -13.42
CA PHE A 350 -2.94 2.57 -14.60
C PHE A 350 -3.81 2.48 -15.87
N CYS A 351 -4.53 1.37 -16.08
CA CYS A 351 -5.45 1.21 -17.21
C CYS A 351 -6.51 2.33 -17.25
N TYR A 352 -7.13 2.63 -16.11
CA TYR A 352 -8.18 3.63 -16.01
C TYR A 352 -7.66 5.04 -16.32
N ASP A 353 -6.52 5.40 -15.74
CA ASP A 353 -5.89 6.71 -15.94
C ASP A 353 -5.36 6.87 -17.38
N TYR A 354 -4.87 5.79 -17.99
CA TYR A 354 -4.45 5.80 -19.39
C TYR A 354 -5.64 6.07 -20.32
N LEU A 355 -6.75 5.35 -20.14
CA LEU A 355 -7.99 5.62 -20.87
C LEU A 355 -8.49 7.05 -20.65
N HIS A 356 -8.29 7.60 -19.45
CA HIS A 356 -8.61 8.99 -19.16
C HIS A 356 -7.77 9.98 -19.99
N ILE A 357 -6.46 9.73 -20.15
CA ILE A 357 -5.63 10.50 -21.09
C ILE A 357 -6.18 10.41 -22.51
N LEU A 358 -6.45 9.19 -22.99
CA LEU A 358 -6.91 8.99 -24.37
C LEU A 358 -8.21 9.76 -24.65
N LYS A 359 -9.12 9.83 -23.67
CA LYS A 359 -10.35 10.64 -23.77
C LYS A 359 -10.07 12.13 -24.02
N GLN A 360 -8.96 12.65 -23.50
CA GLN A 360 -8.59 14.07 -23.63
C GLN A 360 -7.92 14.38 -24.98
N LEU A 361 -7.46 13.36 -25.71
CA LEU A 361 -6.86 13.54 -27.02
C LEU A 361 -7.95 13.77 -28.08
N THR A 362 -7.70 14.70 -29.00
CA THR A 362 -8.66 15.02 -30.08
C THR A 362 -8.76 13.91 -31.12
N VAL A 363 -7.64 13.24 -31.41
CA VAL A 363 -7.55 12.14 -32.37
C VAL A 363 -6.62 11.09 -31.80
N LEU A 364 -7.11 9.84 -31.77
CA LEU A 364 -6.32 8.68 -31.35
C LEU A 364 -5.51 8.12 -32.53
N SER A 365 -4.26 7.76 -32.27
CA SER A 365 -3.44 6.99 -33.22
C SER A 365 -3.97 5.56 -33.38
N ASP A 366 -3.55 4.87 -34.44
CA ASP A 366 -4.00 3.47 -34.65
C ASP A 366 -3.47 2.53 -33.56
N GLN A 367 -2.26 2.79 -33.04
CA GLN A 367 -1.74 2.07 -31.87
C GLN A 367 -2.60 2.30 -30.62
N GLN A 368 -3.01 3.54 -30.36
CA GLN A 368 -3.88 3.85 -29.22
C GLN A 368 -5.26 3.20 -29.35
N LYS A 369 -5.83 3.17 -30.56
CA LYS A 369 -7.08 2.42 -30.81
C LYS A 369 -6.90 0.92 -30.56
N ALA A 370 -5.79 0.34 -31.02
CA ALA A 370 -5.46 -1.06 -30.76
C ALA A 370 -5.29 -1.34 -29.26
N ASN A 371 -4.66 -0.42 -28.51
CA ASN A 371 -4.54 -0.51 -27.05
C ASN A 371 -5.92 -0.46 -26.37
N VAL A 372 -6.81 0.46 -26.79
CA VAL A 372 -8.20 0.52 -26.29
C VAL A 372 -8.94 -0.79 -26.57
N GLU A 373 -8.79 -1.34 -27.77
CA GLU A 373 -9.39 -2.63 -28.12
C GLU A 373 -8.85 -3.77 -27.24
N ALA A 374 -7.53 -3.82 -27.02
CA ALA A 374 -6.91 -4.84 -26.18
C ALA A 374 -7.37 -4.76 -24.72
N ILE A 375 -7.44 -3.56 -24.13
CA ILE A 375 -7.96 -3.35 -22.77
C ILE A 375 -9.42 -3.81 -22.69
N MET A 376 -10.24 -3.45 -23.68
CA MET A 376 -11.64 -3.84 -23.72
C MET A 376 -11.81 -5.36 -23.79
N LEU A 377 -11.05 -6.06 -24.63
CA LEU A 377 -11.10 -7.52 -24.72
C LEU A 377 -10.62 -8.18 -23.42
N ALA A 378 -9.58 -7.64 -22.79
CA ALA A 378 -9.10 -8.11 -21.49
C ALA A 378 -10.18 -7.99 -20.41
N VAL A 379 -10.81 -6.81 -20.29
CA VAL A 379 -11.92 -6.55 -19.34
C VAL A 379 -13.10 -7.48 -19.61
N MET A 380 -13.49 -7.67 -20.87
CA MET A 380 -14.58 -8.59 -21.23
C MET A 380 -14.28 -10.03 -20.83
N LYS A 381 -13.03 -10.49 -20.99
CA LYS A 381 -12.60 -11.83 -20.57
C LYS A 381 -12.64 -11.95 -19.06
N LYS A 382 -12.00 -11.01 -18.34
CA LYS A 382 -11.88 -10.99 -16.86
C LYS A 382 -13.20 -10.80 -16.13
N LEU A 383 -14.24 -10.28 -16.80
CA LEU A 383 -15.58 -10.28 -16.24
C LEU A 383 -16.22 -11.66 -16.16
N THR A 384 -15.68 -12.70 -16.80
CA THR A 384 -16.27 -14.06 -16.78
C THR A 384 -16.04 -14.72 -15.42
N TYR A 385 -17.03 -15.40 -14.87
CA TYR A 385 -16.82 -16.24 -13.68
C TYR A 385 -15.84 -17.38 -13.98
N ASP A 386 -14.95 -17.67 -13.04
CA ASP A 386 -14.16 -18.88 -13.08
C ASP A 386 -15.02 -20.13 -12.87
N GLU A 387 -14.53 -21.27 -13.36
CA GLU A 387 -15.24 -22.55 -13.23
C GLU A 387 -15.41 -23.00 -11.77
N GLU A 388 -14.55 -22.49 -10.88
CA GLU A 388 -14.50 -22.83 -9.47
C GLU A 388 -15.38 -21.94 -8.58
N TYR A 389 -16.01 -20.90 -9.15
CA TYR A 389 -16.85 -19.96 -8.38
C TYR A 389 -18.04 -20.66 -7.72
N ASN A 390 -18.18 -20.52 -6.40
CA ASN A 390 -19.23 -21.20 -5.64
C ASN A 390 -20.52 -20.36 -5.54
N PHE A 391 -21.48 -20.64 -6.42
CA PHE A 391 -22.79 -19.98 -6.40
C PHE A 391 -23.71 -20.41 -5.25
N GLU A 392 -23.40 -21.49 -4.53
CA GLU A 392 -24.29 -22.02 -3.47
C GLU A 392 -23.93 -21.50 -2.09
N ASN A 393 -22.63 -21.34 -1.81
CA ASN A 393 -22.11 -20.87 -0.54
C ASN A 393 -21.04 -19.80 -0.80
N GLU A 394 -21.48 -18.58 -1.07
CA GLU A 394 -20.58 -17.43 -1.29
C GLU A 394 -19.77 -17.15 -0.01
N GLY A 395 -18.44 -17.23 -0.14
CA GLY A 395 -17.46 -16.97 0.91
C GLY A 395 -16.67 -15.68 0.66
N GLU A 396 -15.44 -15.66 1.16
CA GLU A 396 -14.53 -14.51 1.01
C GLU A 396 -14.07 -14.34 -0.44
N ASP A 397 -13.68 -15.43 -1.11
CA ASP A 397 -13.20 -15.43 -2.49
C ASP A 397 -14.28 -14.92 -3.47
N GLU A 398 -15.53 -15.38 -3.33
CA GLU A 398 -16.64 -14.87 -4.13
C GLU A 398 -16.88 -13.37 -3.91
N ALA A 399 -16.77 -12.91 -2.66
CA ALA A 399 -16.92 -11.49 -2.34
C ALA A 399 -15.79 -10.64 -2.92
N MET A 400 -14.54 -11.13 -2.89
CA MET A 400 -13.39 -10.49 -3.52
C MET A 400 -13.58 -10.38 -5.04
N PHE A 401 -14.02 -11.46 -5.70
CA PHE A 401 -14.31 -11.43 -7.13
C PHE A 401 -15.42 -10.45 -7.51
N VAL A 402 -16.48 -10.34 -6.69
CA VAL A 402 -17.54 -9.35 -6.90
C VAL A 402 -16.99 -7.91 -6.80
N GLU A 403 -16.08 -7.63 -5.87
CA GLU A 403 -15.42 -6.34 -5.78
C GLU A 403 -14.52 -6.06 -6.99
N TYR A 404 -13.74 -7.06 -7.41
CA TYR A 404 -12.94 -7.00 -8.64
C TYR A 404 -13.80 -6.69 -9.88
N ARG A 405 -14.96 -7.35 -10.04
CA ARG A 405 -15.93 -7.05 -11.11
C ARG A 405 -16.43 -5.60 -11.07
N LYS A 406 -16.57 -4.97 -9.90
CA LYS A 406 -16.92 -3.54 -9.81
C LYS A 406 -15.80 -2.67 -10.37
N GLN A 407 -14.55 -3.00 -10.09
CA GLN A 407 -13.40 -2.28 -10.65
C GLN A 407 -13.31 -2.45 -12.17
N LEU A 408 -13.52 -3.65 -12.69
CA LEU A 408 -13.61 -3.91 -14.14
C LEU A 408 -14.75 -3.13 -14.81
N LYS A 409 -15.90 -3.01 -14.13
CA LYS A 409 -17.00 -2.16 -14.61
C LYS A 409 -16.57 -0.71 -14.75
N LEU A 410 -15.77 -0.16 -13.82
CA LEU A 410 -15.26 1.21 -13.95
C LEU A 410 -14.40 1.40 -15.20
N LEU A 411 -13.59 0.39 -15.56
CA LEU A 411 -12.85 0.39 -16.83
C LEU A 411 -13.79 0.37 -18.04
N LEU A 412 -14.83 -0.46 -18.02
CA LEU A 412 -15.81 -0.54 -19.11
C LEU A 412 -16.58 0.78 -19.28
N ASP A 413 -16.97 1.42 -18.18
CA ASP A 413 -17.62 2.74 -18.20
C ASP A 413 -16.67 3.83 -18.75
N ARG A 414 -15.36 3.70 -18.49
CA ARG A 414 -14.33 4.58 -19.06
C ARG A 414 -14.12 4.32 -20.56
N LEU A 415 -14.08 3.05 -20.99
CA LEU A 415 -14.01 2.65 -22.39
C LEU A 415 -15.19 3.18 -23.19
N ALA A 416 -16.41 3.15 -22.64
CA ALA A 416 -17.60 3.71 -23.26
C ALA A 416 -17.49 5.22 -23.53
N GLN A 417 -16.70 5.95 -22.73
CA GLN A 417 -16.44 7.37 -22.93
C GLN A 417 -15.34 7.66 -23.95
N VAL A 418 -14.41 6.72 -24.16
CA VAL A 418 -13.28 6.87 -25.10
C VAL A 418 -13.69 6.41 -26.50
N SER A 419 -14.32 5.24 -26.61
CA SER A 419 -14.72 4.65 -27.90
C SER A 419 -16.06 3.89 -27.78
N PRO A 420 -17.19 4.61 -27.71
CA PRO A 420 -18.51 3.99 -27.56
C PRO A 420 -18.90 3.08 -28.74
N GLU A 421 -18.46 3.42 -29.96
CA GLU A 421 -18.75 2.62 -31.16
C GLU A 421 -18.04 1.27 -31.12
N LEU A 422 -16.77 1.25 -30.71
CA LEU A 422 -15.97 0.03 -30.58
C LEU A 422 -16.53 -0.88 -29.48
N LEU A 423 -16.91 -0.30 -28.35
CA LEU A 423 -17.53 -1.03 -27.24
C LEU A 423 -18.86 -1.65 -27.68
N LEU A 424 -19.75 -0.88 -28.31
CA LEU A 424 -21.02 -1.37 -28.82
C LEU A 424 -20.82 -2.51 -29.83
N ALA A 425 -19.91 -2.35 -30.78
CA ALA A 425 -19.62 -3.38 -31.79
C ALA A 425 -19.10 -4.68 -31.15
N SER A 426 -18.24 -4.56 -30.14
CA SER A 426 -17.61 -5.70 -29.48
C SER A 426 -18.58 -6.44 -28.56
N VAL A 427 -19.36 -5.71 -27.75
CA VAL A 427 -20.44 -6.30 -26.95
C VAL A 427 -21.46 -7.00 -27.86
N ARG A 428 -21.86 -6.36 -28.97
CA ARG A 428 -22.78 -6.97 -29.93
C ARG A 428 -22.22 -8.26 -30.54
N ARG A 429 -20.92 -8.28 -30.87
CA ARG A 429 -20.24 -9.46 -31.40
C ARG A 429 -20.29 -10.61 -30.39
N VAL A 430 -19.82 -10.36 -29.16
CA VAL A 430 -19.82 -11.35 -28.07
C VAL A 430 -21.24 -11.87 -27.82
N PHE A 431 -22.19 -10.95 -27.60
CA PHE A 431 -23.59 -11.28 -27.37
C PHE A 431 -24.17 -12.13 -28.51
N SER A 432 -24.02 -11.71 -29.77
CA SER A 432 -24.59 -12.44 -30.91
C SER A 432 -23.96 -13.83 -31.06
N SER A 433 -22.65 -13.97 -30.86
CA SER A 433 -21.97 -15.26 -30.97
C SER A 433 -22.37 -16.24 -29.86
N THR A 434 -22.47 -15.75 -28.63
CA THR A 434 -22.83 -16.57 -27.46
C THR A 434 -24.31 -16.98 -27.52
N LEU A 435 -25.19 -16.03 -27.84
CA LEU A 435 -26.64 -16.25 -27.78
C LEU A 435 -27.18 -17.07 -28.97
N GLN A 436 -26.44 -17.20 -30.06
CA GLN A 436 -26.83 -18.11 -31.16
C GLN A 436 -26.86 -19.58 -30.71
N ASN A 437 -25.96 -19.99 -29.82
CA ASN A 437 -25.83 -21.38 -29.36
C ASN A 437 -25.98 -21.52 -27.84
N TRP A 438 -26.70 -20.59 -27.18
CA TRP A 438 -26.74 -20.46 -25.72
C TRP A 438 -27.11 -21.74 -24.95
N GLN A 439 -27.91 -22.63 -25.56
CA GLN A 439 -28.33 -23.90 -24.95
C GLN A 439 -27.18 -24.88 -24.75
N THR A 440 -26.11 -24.75 -25.54
CA THR A 440 -24.91 -25.61 -25.50
C THR A 440 -23.68 -24.86 -25.00
N THR A 441 -23.79 -23.55 -24.81
CA THR A 441 -22.71 -22.70 -24.31
C THR A 441 -22.67 -22.78 -22.78
N ARG A 442 -21.46 -22.69 -22.20
CA ARG A 442 -21.29 -22.70 -20.73
C ARG A 442 -22.04 -21.53 -20.09
N PHE A 443 -22.59 -21.77 -18.89
CA PHE A 443 -23.33 -20.75 -18.14
C PHE A 443 -22.53 -19.44 -17.99
N MET A 444 -21.24 -19.52 -17.62
CA MET A 444 -20.39 -18.36 -17.38
C MET A 444 -20.27 -17.46 -18.63
N GLU A 445 -20.17 -18.06 -19.82
CA GLU A 445 -20.10 -17.35 -21.10
C GLU A 445 -21.45 -16.68 -21.45
N VAL A 446 -22.57 -17.33 -21.14
CA VAL A 446 -23.91 -16.77 -21.32
C VAL A 446 -24.15 -15.61 -20.33
N GLU A 447 -23.74 -15.78 -19.06
CA GLU A 447 -23.85 -14.75 -18.02
C GLU A 447 -23.06 -13.50 -18.39
N VAL A 448 -21.79 -13.64 -18.76
CA VAL A 448 -20.96 -12.48 -19.10
C VAL A 448 -21.47 -11.75 -20.33
N ALA A 449 -21.99 -12.46 -21.34
CA ALA A 449 -22.58 -11.84 -22.53
C ALA A 449 -23.82 -10.99 -22.18
N ILE A 450 -24.68 -11.48 -21.28
CA ILE A 450 -25.85 -10.74 -20.79
C ILE A 450 -25.43 -9.58 -19.87
N ARG A 451 -24.44 -9.79 -19.01
CA ARG A 451 -23.87 -8.77 -18.13
C ARG A 451 -23.26 -7.61 -18.91
N LEU A 452 -22.51 -7.90 -19.97
CA LEU A 452 -21.92 -6.90 -20.86
C LEU A 452 -22.99 -6.06 -21.54
N LEU A 453 -24.10 -6.67 -21.98
CA LEU A 453 -25.24 -5.93 -22.52
C LEU A 453 -25.86 -5.00 -21.46
N TYR A 454 -26.03 -5.49 -20.23
CA TYR A 454 -26.53 -4.69 -19.10
C TYR A 454 -25.62 -3.49 -18.81
N MET A 455 -24.31 -3.73 -18.65
CA MET A 455 -23.33 -2.69 -18.37
C MET A 455 -23.23 -1.67 -19.52
N LEU A 456 -23.29 -2.13 -20.77
CA LEU A 456 -23.32 -1.25 -21.94
C LEU A 456 -24.52 -0.29 -21.91
N ALA A 457 -25.69 -0.80 -21.51
CA ALA A 457 -26.91 0.01 -21.42
C ALA A 457 -26.82 1.09 -20.31
N GLU A 458 -26.12 0.81 -19.20
CA GLU A 458 -25.83 1.80 -18.16
C GLU A 458 -24.76 2.82 -18.58
N ALA A 459 -23.73 2.37 -19.30
CA ALA A 459 -22.56 3.19 -19.64
C ALA A 459 -22.85 4.22 -20.74
N LEU A 460 -23.81 3.94 -21.64
CA LEU A 460 -24.17 4.85 -22.72
C LEU A 460 -25.10 5.98 -22.21
N PRO A 461 -24.78 7.26 -22.49
CA PRO A 461 -25.55 8.39 -21.97
C PRO A 461 -26.99 8.38 -22.49
N VAL A 462 -27.93 8.68 -21.59
CA VAL A 462 -29.36 8.81 -21.89
C VAL A 462 -29.60 10.06 -22.73
N SER A 463 -29.80 9.90 -24.03
CA SER A 463 -30.26 11.00 -24.90
C SER A 463 -31.78 11.15 -24.76
N HIS A 464 -32.22 12.28 -24.19
CA HIS A 464 -33.64 12.68 -24.06
C HIS A 464 -34.52 11.74 -23.22
N GLY A 465 -34.04 11.31 -22.05
CA GLY A 465 -34.89 10.65 -21.05
C GLY A 465 -35.30 9.20 -21.37
N ALA A 466 -34.83 8.62 -22.48
CA ALA A 466 -34.94 7.18 -22.75
C ALA A 466 -33.60 6.62 -23.27
N HIS A 467 -33.18 5.45 -22.76
CA HIS A 467 -31.98 4.74 -23.22
C HIS A 467 -32.02 4.37 -24.72
N PHE A 468 -33.20 4.47 -25.34
CA PHE A 468 -33.50 3.93 -26.68
C PHE A 468 -33.89 4.99 -27.72
N SER A 469 -33.72 6.28 -27.44
CA SER A 469 -34.09 7.39 -28.35
C SER A 469 -32.90 8.21 -28.87
N GLY A 470 -31.68 7.70 -28.72
CA GLY A 470 -30.45 8.33 -29.22
C GLY A 470 -30.16 8.05 -30.69
N ASP A 471 -28.89 8.20 -31.07
CA ASP A 471 -28.36 7.82 -32.38
C ASP A 471 -29.02 6.52 -32.86
N VAL A 472 -29.80 6.62 -33.95
CA VAL A 472 -30.73 5.57 -34.41
C VAL A 472 -29.99 4.24 -34.61
N SER A 473 -28.71 4.30 -35.00
CA SER A 473 -27.87 3.12 -35.19
C SER A 473 -27.58 2.38 -33.87
N LYS A 474 -27.21 3.13 -32.81
CA LYS A 474 -26.92 2.59 -31.47
C LYS A 474 -28.19 2.09 -30.79
N ALA A 475 -29.27 2.86 -30.89
CA ALA A 475 -30.57 2.50 -30.34
C ALA A 475 -31.12 1.21 -30.98
N SER A 476 -31.00 1.05 -32.31
CA SER A 476 -31.42 -0.17 -33.01
C SER A 476 -30.63 -1.40 -32.57
N ALA A 477 -29.31 -1.28 -32.44
CA ALA A 477 -28.47 -2.42 -32.04
C ALA A 477 -28.80 -2.91 -30.61
N LEU A 478 -29.01 -1.99 -29.67
CA LEU A 478 -29.45 -2.32 -28.31
C LEU A 478 -30.85 -2.95 -28.30
N GLN A 479 -31.80 -2.39 -29.06
CA GLN A 479 -33.16 -2.93 -29.18
C GLN A 479 -33.16 -4.36 -29.74
N ASP A 480 -32.33 -4.65 -30.73
CA ASP A 480 -32.23 -5.99 -31.32
C ASP A 480 -31.67 -7.02 -30.34
N MET A 481 -30.62 -6.66 -29.58
CA MET A 481 -30.08 -7.54 -28.54
C MET A 481 -31.11 -7.81 -27.44
N MET A 482 -31.82 -6.78 -26.96
CA MET A 482 -32.88 -6.94 -25.96
C MET A 482 -34.08 -7.78 -26.44
N ARG A 483 -34.48 -7.61 -27.71
CA ARG A 483 -35.51 -8.45 -28.34
C ARG A 483 -35.08 -9.92 -28.34
N THR A 484 -33.81 -10.19 -28.63
CA THR A 484 -33.25 -11.54 -28.63
C THR A 484 -33.35 -12.19 -27.24
N VAL A 485 -33.01 -11.46 -26.17
CA VAL A 485 -33.16 -11.97 -24.78
C VAL A 485 -34.64 -12.29 -24.48
N SER A 486 -35.56 -11.41 -24.88
CA SER A 486 -37.00 -11.60 -24.67
C SER A 486 -37.57 -12.80 -25.43
N ILE A 487 -37.15 -13.00 -26.68
CA ILE A 487 -37.61 -14.09 -27.56
C ILE A 487 -37.12 -15.45 -27.05
N LEU A 488 -35.86 -15.52 -26.60
CA LEU A 488 -35.25 -16.79 -26.20
C LEU A 488 -35.69 -17.28 -24.81
N GLN A 489 -36.51 -16.52 -24.07
CA GLN A 489 -37.00 -16.84 -22.71
C GLN A 489 -35.90 -17.25 -21.70
N ILE A 490 -34.63 -16.95 -21.99
CA ILE A 490 -33.45 -17.28 -21.15
C ILE A 490 -33.64 -16.79 -19.71
N ILE A 491 -34.37 -15.68 -19.56
CA ILE A 491 -34.74 -15.01 -18.31
C ILE A 491 -35.55 -15.90 -17.35
N TYR A 492 -36.31 -16.87 -17.86
CA TYR A 492 -37.21 -17.72 -17.06
C TYR A 492 -36.60 -19.06 -16.67
N LEU A 493 -35.38 -19.37 -17.14
CA LEU A 493 -34.81 -20.72 -17.06
C LEU A 493 -33.79 -20.88 -15.93
N GLU A 494 -33.27 -19.80 -15.35
CA GLU A 494 -32.35 -19.89 -14.22
C GLU A 494 -32.57 -18.80 -13.15
N PRO A 495 -32.64 -19.15 -11.85
CA PRO A 495 -32.86 -18.20 -10.75
C PRO A 495 -31.82 -17.06 -10.71
N ASN A 496 -30.58 -17.32 -11.14
CA ASN A 496 -29.48 -16.35 -11.15
C ASN A 496 -29.69 -15.25 -12.21
N PHE A 497 -30.34 -15.55 -13.34
CA PHE A 497 -30.71 -14.54 -14.35
C PHE A 497 -31.90 -13.66 -13.92
N LEU A 498 -32.70 -14.12 -12.95
CA LEU A 498 -33.82 -13.35 -12.40
C LEU A 498 -33.34 -12.09 -11.64
N PHE A 499 -32.11 -12.11 -11.11
CA PHE A 499 -31.49 -10.98 -10.42
C PHE A 499 -31.14 -9.84 -11.40
N LEU A 500 -30.66 -10.18 -12.59
CA LEU A 500 -30.36 -9.21 -13.67
C LEU A 500 -31.62 -8.49 -14.19
N PHE A 501 -32.78 -9.15 -14.20
CA PHE A 501 -34.04 -8.52 -14.63
C PHE A 501 -34.67 -7.61 -13.56
N LYS A 502 -34.43 -7.86 -12.26
CA LYS A 502 -34.84 -6.94 -11.18
C LYS A 502 -34.11 -5.60 -11.27
N LEU A 503 -32.88 -5.59 -11.78
CA LEU A 503 -32.07 -4.38 -12.00
C LEU A 503 -32.44 -3.63 -13.30
N MET A 504 -32.89 -4.34 -14.35
CA MET A 504 -33.34 -3.72 -15.62
C MET A 504 -34.73 -3.07 -15.57
N ARG A 505 -35.43 -3.07 -14.42
CA ARG A 505 -36.67 -2.30 -14.26
C ARG A 505 -36.36 -0.81 -14.03
N VAL A 506 -36.09 -0.10 -15.11
CA VAL A 506 -36.53 1.30 -15.26
C VAL A 506 -37.94 1.21 -15.88
N PRO A 507 -38.95 1.95 -15.37
CA PRO A 507 -40.39 1.69 -15.55
C PRO A 507 -40.87 1.41 -16.98
#